data_AF-A0A1H0NSR5-F1
#
_entry.id   AF-A0A1H0NSR5-F1
#
_cell.length_a   1.000
_cell.length_b   1.000
_cell.length_c   1.000
_cell.angle_alpha   90.00
_cell.angle_beta   90.00
_cell.angle_gamma   90.00
#
_symmetry.space_group_name_H-M   'P 1'
#
loop_
_entity.id
_entity.type
_entity.pdbx_description
1 polymer ?
#
loop_
_entity_poly.entity_id
_entity_poly.type
_entity_poly.pdbx_seq_one_letter_code
_entity_poly.pdbx_strand_id
1 'polypeptide(L)'
;MQEETARSAIDMFISAFNASSDSYVPALLSQALTSDVVFWGPLGRSDGIAAVERFVLDIRRHPAGTGTMVRCSAVDMPDEWARYQWVFTTPD
;
A
#
# COMPACT_ATOMS: atom_id res chain seq x y z
N MET A 1 14.41 15.33 3.32
CA MET A 1 13.86 15.40 1.94
C MET A 1 13.55 14.00 1.41
N GLN A 2 14.52 13.11 1.16
CA GLN A 2 14.21 11.75 0.66
C GLN A 2 13.41 10.89 1.66
N GLU A 3 13.77 10.94 2.93
CA GLU A 3 13.02 10.24 4.00
C GLU A 3 11.57 10.71 4.12
N GLU A 4 11.35 12.01 3.94
CA GLU A 4 10.02 12.60 3.96
C GLU A 4 9.20 12.19 2.73
N THR A 5 9.83 12.11 1.56
CA THR A 5 9.22 11.55 0.34
C THR A 5 8.83 10.08 0.52
N ALA A 6 9.73 9.25 1.07
CA ALA A 6 9.44 7.84 1.30
C ALA A 6 8.32 7.64 2.32
N ARG A 7 8.34 8.38 3.43
CA ARG A 7 7.26 8.38 4.43
C ARG A 7 5.93 8.79 3.79
N SER A 8 5.92 9.87 3.01
CA SER A 8 4.73 10.35 2.31
C SER A 8 4.18 9.30 1.34
N ALA A 9 5.04 8.65 0.55
CA ALA A 9 4.64 7.58 -0.36
C ALA A 9 4.02 6.38 0.38
N ILE A 10 4.62 5.97 1.51
CA ILE A 10 4.09 4.90 2.36
C ILE A 10 2.73 5.29 2.97
N ASP A 11 2.61 6.53 3.47
CA ASP A 11 1.37 7.03 4.06
C ASP A 11 0.24 7.11 2.99
N MET A 12 0.56 7.49 1.76
CA MET A 12 -0.39 7.48 0.63
C MET A 12 -0.79 6.07 0.22
N PHE A 13 0.15 5.12 0.18
CA PHE A 13 -0.16 3.71 -0.08
C PHE A 13 -1.10 3.12 0.97
N ILE A 14 -0.82 3.36 2.26
CA ILE A 14 -1.69 2.93 3.36
C ILE A 14 -3.06 3.62 3.28
N SER A 15 -3.09 4.90 2.92
CA SER A 15 -4.34 5.63 2.71
C SER A 15 -5.17 5.06 1.56
N ALA A 16 -4.53 4.60 0.48
CA ALA A 16 -5.22 3.89 -0.61
C ALA A 16 -5.84 2.58 -0.10
N PHE A 17 -5.11 1.84 0.72
CA PHE A 17 -5.60 0.60 1.31
C PHE A 17 -6.78 0.84 2.27
N ASN A 18 -6.72 1.90 3.08
CA ASN A 18 -7.75 2.23 4.06
C ASN A 18 -8.80 3.21 3.52
N ALA A 19 -8.86 3.40 2.21
CA ALA A 19 -9.79 4.33 1.59
C ALA A 19 -11.24 3.96 1.94
N SER A 20 -12.08 4.96 2.19
CA SER A 20 -13.50 4.78 2.50
C SER A 20 -14.31 4.22 1.32
N SER A 21 -13.77 4.28 0.10
CA SER A 21 -14.36 3.76 -1.13
C SER A 21 -13.29 3.24 -2.08
N ASP A 22 -13.61 2.18 -2.83
CA ASP A 22 -12.78 1.61 -3.90
C ASP A 22 -12.45 2.65 -4.98
N SER A 23 -13.32 3.63 -5.19
CA SER A 23 -13.13 4.69 -6.19
C SER A 23 -11.93 5.59 -5.94
N TYR A 24 -11.45 5.70 -4.69
CA TYR A 24 -10.29 6.54 -4.34
C TYR A 24 -8.96 5.82 -4.53
N VAL A 25 -8.95 4.49 -4.65
CA VAL A 25 -7.73 3.67 -4.68
C VAL A 25 -6.79 4.08 -5.81
N PRO A 26 -7.24 4.20 -7.08
CA PRO A 26 -6.32 4.51 -8.18
C PRO A 26 -5.63 5.86 -8.01
N ALA A 27 -6.38 6.88 -7.56
CA ALA A 27 -5.85 8.23 -7.37
C ALA A 27 -4.82 8.28 -6.22
N LEU A 28 -5.06 7.57 -5.13
CA LEU A 28 -4.12 7.50 -3.99
C LEU A 28 -2.87 6.70 -4.34
N LEU A 29 -3.01 5.57 -5.05
CA LEU A 29 -1.85 4.79 -5.50
C LEU A 29 -0.99 5.57 -6.50
N SER A 30 -1.58 6.36 -7.38
CA SER A 30 -0.83 7.20 -8.33
C SER A 30 0.03 8.29 -7.66
N GLN A 31 -0.28 8.65 -6.41
CA GLN A 31 0.53 9.56 -5.61
C GLN A 31 1.64 8.84 -4.84
N ALA A 32 1.48 7.54 -4.59
CA ALA A 32 2.42 6.72 -3.84
C ALA A 32 3.46 6.03 -4.74
N LEU A 33 3.06 5.63 -5.96
CA LEU A 33 3.83 4.71 -6.80
C LEU A 33 3.93 5.23 -8.24
N THR A 34 5.01 4.82 -8.91
CA THR A 34 5.14 5.02 -10.36
C THR A 34 4.23 4.05 -11.12
N SER A 35 3.85 4.41 -12.35
CA SER A 35 2.98 3.58 -13.17
C SER A 35 3.60 2.24 -13.57
N ASP A 36 4.92 2.16 -13.61
CA ASP A 36 5.76 1.00 -13.94
C ASP A 36 6.27 0.23 -12.72
N VAL A 37 5.68 0.46 -11.55
CA VAL A 37 6.06 -0.20 -10.30
C VAL A 37 6.15 -1.73 -10.44
N VAL A 38 7.20 -2.30 -9.88
CA VAL A 38 7.35 -3.75 -9.74
C VAL A 38 6.83 -4.14 -8.37
N PHE A 39 5.75 -4.92 -8.35
CA PHE A 39 5.16 -5.44 -7.12
C PHE A 39 5.57 -6.89 -6.89
N TRP A 40 6.22 -7.15 -5.76
CA TRP A 40 6.73 -8.48 -5.42
C TRP A 40 6.35 -8.86 -3.99
N GLY A 41 5.75 -10.04 -3.83
CA GLY A 41 5.38 -10.58 -2.53
C GLY A 41 5.22 -12.10 -2.56
N PRO A 42 4.64 -12.69 -1.49
CA PRO A 42 4.45 -14.14 -1.37
C PRO A 42 3.66 -14.78 -2.51
N LEU A 43 2.81 -14.00 -3.20
CA LEU A 43 1.99 -14.44 -4.32
C LEU A 43 2.69 -14.34 -5.68
N GLY A 44 3.97 -13.98 -5.69
CA GLY A 44 4.77 -13.82 -6.90
C GLY A 44 5.01 -12.36 -7.26
N ARG A 45 5.47 -12.16 -8.50
CA ARG A 45 5.84 -10.87 -9.07
C ARG A 45 4.77 -10.42 -10.06
N SER A 46 4.45 -9.13 -10.05
CA SER A 46 3.61 -8.48 -11.04
C SER A 46 4.16 -7.08 -11.33
N ASP A 47 3.88 -6.57 -12.53
CA ASP A 47 4.39 -5.30 -13.00
C ASP A 47 3.23 -4.34 -13.28
N GLY A 48 3.43 -3.06 -12.97
CA GLY A 48 2.49 -1.98 -13.20
C GLY A 48 1.53 -1.71 -12.04
N ILE A 49 1.10 -0.45 -11.93
CA ILE A 49 0.23 0.04 -10.84
C ILE A 49 -1.12 -0.67 -10.77
N ALA A 50 -1.66 -1.14 -11.91
CA ALA A 50 -2.91 -1.89 -11.97
C ALA A 50 -2.85 -3.23 -11.20
N ALA A 51 -1.67 -3.86 -11.13
CA ALA A 51 -1.49 -5.06 -10.32
C ALA A 51 -1.60 -4.75 -8.82
N VAL A 52 -1.08 -3.60 -8.39
CA VAL A 52 -1.18 -3.12 -7.01
C VAL A 52 -2.61 -2.73 -6.67
N GLU A 53 -3.31 -2.03 -7.58
CA GLU A 53 -4.73 -1.70 -7.43
C GLU A 53 -5.58 -2.95 -7.18
N ARG A 54 -5.39 -3.98 -8.01
CA ARG A 54 -6.11 -5.24 -7.86
C ARG A 54 -5.82 -5.90 -6.52
N PHE A 55 -4.56 -5.95 -6.11
CA PHE A 55 -4.16 -6.50 -4.81
C PHE A 55 -4.83 -5.77 -3.64
N VAL A 56 -4.84 -4.44 -3.66
CA VAL A 56 -5.47 -3.63 -2.61
C VAL A 56 -6.97 -3.91 -2.54
N LEU A 57 -7.65 -3.90 -3.69
CA LEU A 57 -9.09 -4.15 -3.75
C LEU A 57 -9.46 -5.56 -3.30
N ASP A 58 -8.67 -6.56 -3.68
CA ASP A 58 -8.91 -7.95 -3.31
C ASP A 58 -8.76 -8.16 -1.79
N ILE A 59 -7.73 -7.58 -1.15
CA ILE A 59 -7.55 -7.73 0.30
C ILE A 59 -8.62 -6.95 1.09
N ARG A 60 -9.01 -5.76 0.62
CA ARG A 60 -10.05 -4.97 1.28
C ARG A 60 -11.40 -5.68 1.33
N ARG A 61 -11.70 -6.57 0.36
CA ARG A 61 -12.95 -7.34 0.28
C ARG A 61 -12.93 -8.61 1.15
N HIS A 62 -12.36 -8.52 2.35
CA HIS A 62 -12.28 -9.66 3.26
C HIS A 62 -13.68 -10.08 3.75
N PRO A 63 -13.98 -11.40 3.88
CA PRO A 63 -15.31 -11.88 4.27
C PRO A 63 -15.82 -11.38 5.63
N ALA A 64 -14.92 -11.07 6.56
CA ALA A 64 -15.22 -10.53 7.88
C ALA A 64 -15.50 -9.01 7.90
N GLY A 65 -15.51 -8.35 6.74
CA GLY A 65 -15.65 -6.89 6.61
C GLY A 65 -14.40 -6.24 6.04
N THR A 66 -14.46 -4.92 5.81
CA THR A 66 -13.39 -4.20 5.12
C THR A 66 -12.06 -4.36 5.86
N GLY A 67 -11.11 -5.02 5.22
CA GLY A 67 -9.77 -5.19 5.74
C GLY A 67 -9.01 -3.85 5.77
N THR A 68 -8.25 -3.60 6.84
CA THR A 68 -7.42 -2.40 6.97
C THR A 68 -5.95 -2.75 7.19
N MET A 69 -5.07 -1.84 6.80
CA MET A 69 -3.62 -1.95 6.96
C MET A 69 -3.14 -0.85 7.91
N VAL A 70 -2.44 -1.23 8.99
CA VAL A 70 -1.91 -0.27 9.96
C VAL A 70 -0.40 -0.39 10.03
N ARG A 71 0.33 0.71 9.78
CA ARG A 71 1.78 0.74 10.00
C ARG A 71 2.08 0.61 11.49
N CYS A 72 2.96 -0.31 11.85
CA CYS A 72 3.32 -0.60 13.25
C CYS A 72 4.79 -0.33 13.57
N SER A 73 5.58 0.18 12.61
CA SER A 73 6.96 0.60 12.83
C SER A 73 7.23 2.02 12.32
N ALA A 74 8.38 2.57 12.72
CA ALA A 74 8.98 3.68 11.99
C ALA A 74 9.35 3.27 10.56
N VAL A 75 9.54 4.26 9.69
CA VAL A 75 10.13 4.07 8.36
C VAL A 75 11.64 4.21 8.51
N ASP A 76 12.36 3.15 8.11
CA ASP A 76 13.81 3.10 8.02
C ASP A 76 14.23 3.22 6.54
N MET A 77 15.36 3.87 6.25
CA MET A 77 15.81 4.16 4.86
C MET A 77 17.27 3.77 4.59
N PRO A 78 17.56 2.46 4.37
CA PRO A 78 18.87 2.05 3.92
C PRO A 78 19.05 2.34 2.42
N ASP A 79 19.94 3.28 2.12
CA ASP A 79 20.27 3.71 0.76
C ASP A 79 19.03 4.22 -0.01
N GLU A 80 18.68 3.55 -1.10
CA GLU A 80 17.52 3.89 -1.96
C GLU A 80 16.23 3.19 -1.51
N TRP A 81 16.28 2.39 -0.45
CA TRP A 81 15.14 1.61 0.03
C TRP A 81 14.43 2.31 1.18
N ALA A 82 13.14 2.03 1.31
CA ALA A 82 12.37 2.33 2.52
C ALA A 82 11.81 1.02 3.09
N ARG A 83 11.98 0.81 4.39
CA ARG A 83 11.54 -0.37 5.13
C ARG A 83 10.57 0.02 6.24
N TYR A 84 9.45 -0.68 6.31
CA TYR A 84 8.46 -0.52 7.36
C TYR A 84 7.71 -1.84 7.59
N GLN A 85 7.02 -1.93 8.74
CA GLN A 85 6.16 -3.04 9.11
C GLN A 85 4.71 -2.56 9.20
N TRP A 86 3.79 -3.45 8.88
CA TRP A 86 2.36 -3.22 8.96
C TRP A 86 1.63 -4.48 9.42
N VAL A 87 0.41 -4.30 9.91
CA VAL A 87 -0.51 -5.38 10.29
C VAL A 87 -1.81 -5.27 9.50
N PHE A 88 -2.35 -6.42 9.13
CA PHE A 88 -3.69 -6.54 8.58
C PHE A 88 -4.69 -6.73 9.71
N THR A 89 -5.80 -6.00 9.69
CA THR A 89 -6.90 -6.18 10.64
C THR A 89 -8.24 -6.19 9.92
N THR A 90 -9.22 -6.87 10.51
CA THR A 90 -10.63 -6.84 10.11
C THR A 90 -11.46 -6.35 11.28
N PRO A 91 -12.72 -5.94 11.08
CA PRO A 91 -13.67 -5.79 12.18
C PRO A 91 -13.74 -7.09 12.99
N ASP A 92 -13.92 -6.95 14.32
CA ASP A 92 -14.17 -8.07 15.25
C ASP A 92 -15.54 -8.71 15.02
#